data_AF-A0A1V9ZTR5-F1
#
_entry.id   AF-A0A1V9ZTR5-F1
#
_cell.length_a   1.000
_cell.length_b   1.000
_cell.length_c   1.000
_cell.angle_alpha   90.00
_cell.angle_beta   90.00
_cell.angle_gamma   90.00
#
_symmetry.space_group_name_H-M   'P 1'
#
loop_
_entity.id
_entity.type
_entity.pdbx_description
1 polymer ?
#
loop_
_entity_poly.entity_id
_entity_poly.type
_entity_poly.pdbx_seq_one_letter_code
_entity_poly.pdbx_strand_id
1 'polypeptide(L)'
;MATKKAKKEGAEGEKPKKPKSSSSKKKKDTEKVKDVDKAPAPVEPEPNDPDAIQLFRRYDREKLGHITRVDFMQLLQDYTASYPQRKWDMALSPCALTDAAGIPLGFERTARNSEFEAGQLFERYDSNRSGSLDLKEFHSFFRDFKKQLVRFVGELQSPREFKRFSPSFAEAPAWSNESQRRPPTHTSTRHLYEARLDQLNRLCDTVLLPHRTALLEKAEAMRRMPSPWSSKAFSPFESPRTSFEEVEAQGDADAIDRIVSSVKAMVYRGHHVSSAEMHQFLDEFPKILSAAEEIVHKVQRKPEDAPSDETARVLKVKDQMIWGLLRERKELRQQRDALEAQLREVSELSAQEMRKWAK
;
A
#
# COMPACT_ATOMS: atom_id res chain seq x y z
N MET A 1 30.38 42.83 -48.44
CA MET A 1 30.31 43.97 -47.49
C MET A 1 29.63 43.44 -46.22
N ALA A 2 30.18 43.38 -45.00
CA ALA A 2 31.43 43.87 -44.38
C ALA A 2 31.34 45.11 -43.44
N THR A 3 30.54 45.01 -42.37
CA THR A 3 30.62 45.79 -41.09
C THR A 3 29.98 44.93 -39.98
N LYS A 4 30.57 44.53 -38.84
CA LYS A 4 31.86 44.78 -38.14
C LYS A 4 31.92 45.95 -37.13
N LYS A 5 31.42 45.71 -35.90
CA LYS A 5 31.93 46.10 -34.55
C LYS A 5 30.90 45.61 -33.48
N ALA A 6 31.19 45.03 -32.31
CA ALA A 6 32.22 45.27 -31.26
C ALA A 6 31.91 46.53 -30.40
N LYS A 7 32.17 46.61 -29.09
CA LYS A 7 32.64 45.68 -28.03
C LYS A 7 32.56 46.45 -26.69
N LYS A 8 32.22 45.82 -25.55
CA LYS A 8 32.70 46.32 -24.24
C LYS A 8 32.81 45.22 -23.17
N GLU A 9 33.91 45.23 -22.43
CA GLU A 9 34.14 44.41 -21.23
C GLU A 9 33.73 45.15 -19.95
N GLY A 10 33.59 44.41 -18.85
CA GLY A 10 33.46 44.92 -17.48
C GLY A 10 33.56 43.78 -16.49
N ALA A 11 34.64 43.73 -15.70
CA ALA A 11 34.97 42.60 -14.83
C ALA A 11 35.50 43.06 -13.46
N GLU A 12 35.50 42.12 -12.52
CA GLU A 12 36.12 42.15 -11.18
C GLU A 12 35.56 43.13 -10.13
N GLY A 13 35.72 42.74 -8.86
CA GLY A 13 35.12 43.41 -7.69
C GLY A 13 35.04 42.48 -6.46
N GLU A 14 36.18 41.98 -5.99
CA GLU A 14 36.26 40.92 -4.98
C GLU A 14 36.44 41.42 -3.52
N LYS A 15 36.15 40.50 -2.57
CA LYS A 15 36.58 40.42 -1.14
C LYS A 15 35.73 41.10 -0.03
N PRO A 16 35.77 40.54 1.21
CA PRO A 16 34.69 40.69 2.21
C PRO A 16 35.11 41.39 3.52
N LYS A 17 34.14 41.68 4.43
CA LYS A 17 34.41 42.10 5.81
C LYS A 17 33.47 41.50 6.88
N LYS A 18 34.08 40.82 7.85
CA LYS A 18 33.67 40.56 9.25
C LYS A 18 34.92 40.90 10.12
N PRO A 19 34.93 40.89 11.47
CA PRO A 19 33.84 40.73 12.46
C PRO A 19 33.79 41.87 13.52
N LYS A 20 32.84 41.80 14.47
CA LYS A 20 32.89 42.28 15.89
C LYS A 20 31.61 41.80 16.61
N SER A 21 31.50 41.25 17.83
CA SER A 21 32.39 40.90 18.98
C SER A 21 32.29 41.77 20.27
N SER A 22 31.27 41.53 21.10
CA SER A 22 31.16 41.82 22.56
C SER A 22 29.93 41.05 23.12
N SER A 23 29.89 40.36 24.27
CA SER A 23 30.42 40.53 25.65
C SER A 23 29.61 41.53 26.50
N SER A 24 29.04 41.21 27.69
CA SER A 24 28.94 39.91 28.42
C SER A 24 27.58 39.70 29.17
N LYS A 25 27.31 39.73 30.50
CA LYS A 25 28.10 40.06 31.73
C LYS A 25 27.47 39.55 33.09
N LYS A 26 27.43 38.23 33.35
CA LYS A 26 27.66 37.56 34.68
C LYS A 26 26.70 37.76 35.91
N LYS A 27 26.15 36.63 36.44
CA LYS A 27 25.81 36.25 37.87
C LYS A 27 24.95 34.94 37.83
N LYS A 28 25.03 33.88 38.68
CA LYS A 28 25.54 33.59 40.06
C LYS A 28 24.75 34.34 41.17
N ASP A 29 24.07 33.70 42.12
CA ASP A 29 24.55 32.64 43.04
C ASP A 29 23.50 31.55 43.44
N THR A 30 23.71 30.82 44.56
CA THR A 30 23.14 29.48 44.89
C THR A 30 22.29 29.44 46.19
N GLU A 31 21.76 28.24 46.53
CA GLU A 31 21.19 27.76 47.83
C GLU A 31 19.66 27.85 48.10
N LYS A 32 19.06 27.10 49.06
CA LYS A 32 19.04 25.61 49.26
C LYS A 32 17.97 25.14 50.32
N VAL A 33 17.17 24.11 49.97
CA VAL A 33 16.40 23.13 50.81
C VAL A 33 15.22 23.57 51.74
N LYS A 34 14.20 22.67 51.76
CA LYS A 34 13.12 22.36 52.74
C LYS A 34 11.71 22.88 52.37
N ASP A 35 10.67 22.04 52.18
CA ASP A 35 10.11 20.88 52.93
C ASP A 35 9.54 21.30 54.30
N VAL A 36 8.34 20.91 54.79
CA VAL A 36 7.30 19.87 54.49
C VAL A 36 5.93 20.58 54.71
N ASP A 37 4.69 20.24 54.30
CA ASP A 37 3.89 19.06 53.84
C ASP A 37 2.58 19.61 53.15
N LYS A 38 1.56 18.91 52.58
CA LYS A 38 1.27 17.51 52.18
C LYS A 38 0.11 17.47 51.17
N ALA A 39 0.09 16.51 50.23
CA ALA A 39 -1.13 15.91 49.64
C ALA A 39 -0.78 14.54 48.99
N PRO A 40 -1.63 13.51 49.04
CA PRO A 40 -1.28 12.16 48.58
C PRO A 40 -1.32 11.99 47.05
N ALA A 41 -0.47 11.11 46.55
CA ALA A 41 -0.14 10.94 45.13
C ALA A 41 -1.22 10.23 44.29
N PRO A 42 -1.22 10.42 42.95
CA PRO A 42 -1.29 9.29 42.04
C PRO A 42 0.06 8.55 42.05
N VAL A 43 0.07 7.28 42.40
CA VAL A 43 1.28 6.44 42.24
C VAL A 43 1.54 6.28 40.74
N GLU A 44 2.69 6.73 40.24
CA GLU A 44 3.17 6.28 38.92
C GLU A 44 3.42 4.76 39.03
N PRO A 45 2.68 3.91 38.31
CA PRO A 45 3.01 2.50 38.27
C PRO A 45 4.31 2.34 37.50
N GLU A 46 5.30 1.64 38.05
CA GLU A 46 6.49 1.30 37.27
C GLU A 46 6.06 0.60 35.96
N PRO A 47 6.56 1.02 34.79
CA PRO A 47 6.33 0.33 33.53
C PRO A 47 7.18 -0.95 33.50
N ASN A 48 6.72 -1.94 34.27
CA ASN A 48 7.37 -3.23 34.53
C ASN A 48 6.47 -4.39 34.04
N ASP A 49 5.79 -4.17 32.90
CA ASP A 49 4.97 -5.21 32.27
C ASP A 49 5.89 -6.24 31.60
N PRO A 50 5.97 -7.49 32.09
CA PRO A 50 6.99 -8.44 31.65
C PRO A 50 6.82 -8.82 30.18
N ASP A 51 5.59 -8.78 29.66
CA ASP A 51 5.28 -9.03 28.25
C ASP A 51 5.72 -7.88 27.34
N ALA A 52 5.58 -6.62 27.80
CA ALA A 52 6.08 -5.45 27.09
C ALA A 52 7.62 -5.49 26.99
N ILE A 53 8.30 -5.79 28.11
CA ILE A 53 9.76 -5.93 28.17
C ILE A 53 10.26 -7.07 27.26
N GLN A 54 9.55 -8.20 27.22
CA GLN A 54 9.90 -9.33 26.35
C GLN A 54 9.68 -9.02 24.87
N LEU A 55 8.55 -8.41 24.52
CA LEU A 55 8.27 -8.00 23.14
C LEU A 55 9.28 -6.95 22.68
N PHE A 56 9.60 -5.98 23.53
CA PHE A 56 10.63 -4.97 23.28
C PHE A 56 11.99 -5.61 22.97
N ARG A 57 12.49 -6.47 23.86
CA ARG A 57 13.77 -7.19 23.70
C ARG A 57 13.84 -8.15 22.50
N ARG A 58 12.70 -8.46 21.87
CA ARG A 58 12.63 -9.31 20.66
C ARG A 58 12.70 -8.49 19.37
N TYR A 59 12.26 -7.24 19.39
CA TYR A 59 12.29 -6.34 18.24
C TYR A 59 13.41 -5.28 18.31
N ASP A 60 13.98 -4.99 19.47
CA ASP A 60 15.29 -4.32 19.60
C ASP A 60 16.41 -5.29 19.14
N ARG A 61 16.53 -5.45 17.81
CA ARG A 61 17.45 -6.38 17.14
C ARG A 61 18.91 -6.02 17.39
N GLU A 62 19.21 -4.72 17.39
CA GLU A 62 20.56 -4.17 17.56
C GLU A 62 20.95 -4.03 19.04
N LYS A 63 20.00 -4.19 19.97
CA LYS A 63 20.15 -4.08 21.43
C LYS A 63 20.61 -2.70 21.89
N LEU A 64 20.11 -1.67 21.21
CA LEU A 64 20.44 -0.27 21.46
C LEU A 64 19.55 0.38 22.55
N GLY A 65 18.59 -0.37 23.11
CA GLY A 65 17.68 0.12 24.14
C GLY A 65 16.52 0.94 23.59
N HIS A 66 16.31 0.93 22.27
CA HIS A 66 15.23 1.61 21.55
C HIS A 66 14.80 0.78 20.32
N ILE A 67 13.55 0.92 19.89
CA ILE A 67 13.01 0.24 18.70
C ILE A 67 12.99 1.20 17.52
N THR A 68 13.57 0.83 16.39
CA THR A 68 13.52 1.65 15.17
C THR A 68 12.15 1.54 14.49
N ARG A 69 11.81 2.47 13.58
CA ARG A 69 10.63 2.36 12.71
C ARG A 69 10.59 1.04 11.90
N VAL A 70 11.75 0.49 11.53
CA VAL A 70 11.85 -0.78 10.78
C VAL A 70 11.51 -1.98 11.67
N ASP A 71 11.95 -1.96 12.92
CA ASP A 71 11.66 -3.02 13.88
C ASP A 71 10.19 -3.00 14.34
N PHE A 72 9.62 -1.80 14.50
CA PHE A 72 8.19 -1.60 14.73
C PHE A 72 7.34 -2.10 13.55
N MET A 73 7.77 -1.82 12.31
CA MET A 73 7.15 -2.39 11.11
C MET A 73 7.16 -3.93 11.12
N GLN A 74 8.27 -4.56 11.51
CA GLN A 74 8.34 -6.02 11.64
C GLN A 74 7.37 -6.54 12.71
N LEU A 75 7.29 -5.90 13.88
CA LEU A 75 6.36 -6.28 14.95
C LEU A 75 4.91 -6.33 14.45
N LEU A 76 4.49 -5.32 13.68
CA LEU A 76 3.15 -5.28 13.10
C LEU A 76 2.95 -6.34 12.00
N GLN A 77 3.95 -6.59 11.15
CA GLN A 77 3.91 -7.67 10.16
C GLN A 77 3.75 -9.04 10.83
N ASP A 78 4.60 -9.35 11.81
CA ASP A 78 4.59 -10.61 12.55
C ASP A 78 3.27 -10.79 13.32
N TYR A 79 2.72 -9.72 13.91
CA TYR A 79 1.40 -9.70 14.53
C TYR A 79 0.29 -10.04 13.52
N THR A 80 0.31 -9.46 12.32
CA THR A 80 -0.69 -9.82 11.28
C THR A 80 -0.52 -11.24 10.75
N ALA A 81 0.71 -11.77 10.73
CA ALA A 81 1.02 -13.13 10.31
C ALA A 81 0.59 -14.20 11.33
N SER A 82 0.47 -13.86 12.62
CA SER A 82 0.06 -14.82 13.67
C SER A 82 -1.43 -15.20 13.64
N TYR A 83 -2.23 -14.59 12.75
CA TYR A 83 -3.67 -14.89 12.57
C TYR A 83 -4.00 -15.66 11.26
N PRO A 84 -3.42 -16.85 10.98
CA PRO A 84 -3.58 -17.55 9.70
C PRO A 84 -4.95 -18.22 9.48
N GLN A 85 -5.88 -18.17 10.45
CA GLN A 85 -7.14 -18.94 10.39
C GLN A 85 -8.43 -18.13 10.24
N ARG A 86 -8.41 -16.79 10.17
CA ARG A 86 -9.59 -16.04 9.69
C ARG A 86 -9.71 -16.21 8.18
N LYS A 87 -10.47 -17.23 7.76
CA LYS A 87 -11.04 -17.33 6.41
C LYS A 87 -11.72 -16.01 6.07
N TRP A 88 -11.52 -15.51 4.85
CA TRP A 88 -11.92 -14.16 4.46
C TRP A 88 -13.45 -13.96 4.38
N ASP A 89 -14.24 -15.04 4.45
CA ASP A 89 -15.70 -15.05 4.34
C ASP A 89 -16.46 -14.44 5.53
N MET A 90 -15.83 -14.23 6.69
CA MET A 90 -16.48 -13.53 7.82
C MET A 90 -16.21 -12.03 7.78
N ALA A 91 -17.19 -11.30 7.25
CA ALA A 91 -17.16 -9.86 7.07
C ALA A 91 -17.00 -9.05 8.38
N LEU A 92 -16.47 -7.84 8.25
CA LEU A 92 -16.59 -6.73 9.21
C LEU A 92 -16.04 -6.98 10.63
N SER A 93 -14.74 -7.30 10.71
CA SER A 93 -13.91 -7.00 11.88
C SER A 93 -12.45 -6.82 11.45
N PRO A 94 -12.02 -5.59 11.11
CA PRO A 94 -10.66 -5.34 10.64
C PRO A 94 -9.66 -5.65 11.75
N CYS A 95 -8.65 -6.46 11.45
CA CYS A 95 -7.47 -6.64 12.32
C CYS A 95 -6.47 -5.49 12.12
N ALA A 96 -6.96 -4.25 12.14
CA ALA A 96 -6.15 -3.10 12.51
C ALA A 96 -6.02 -3.09 14.04
N LEU A 97 -4.95 -2.51 14.58
CA LEU A 97 -4.84 -2.35 16.03
C LEU A 97 -5.90 -1.36 16.51
N THR A 98 -6.91 -1.83 17.25
CA THR A 98 -7.93 -0.93 17.82
C THR A 98 -7.41 -0.23 19.07
N ASP A 99 -7.79 1.03 19.28
CA ASP A 99 -7.49 1.74 20.50
C ASP A 99 -8.31 1.22 21.70
N ALA A 100 -8.09 1.81 22.88
CA ALA A 100 -8.81 1.44 24.09
C ALA A 100 -10.33 1.69 24.03
N ALA A 101 -10.80 2.52 23.09
CA ALA A 101 -12.22 2.80 22.81
C ALA A 101 -12.80 1.90 21.69
N GLY A 102 -11.98 1.03 21.08
CA GLY A 102 -12.38 0.12 20.00
C GLY A 102 -12.32 0.74 18.60
N ILE A 103 -11.82 1.97 18.45
CA ILE A 103 -11.65 2.62 17.16
C ILE A 103 -10.43 1.97 16.46
N PRO A 104 -10.55 1.48 15.22
CA PRO A 104 -9.38 0.99 14.48
C PRO A 104 -8.42 2.14 14.23
N LEU A 105 -7.23 2.11 14.86
CA LEU A 105 -6.17 3.03 14.49
C LEU A 105 -5.65 2.55 13.14
N GLY A 106 -5.83 3.40 12.13
CA GLY A 106 -5.75 3.04 10.71
C GLY A 106 -4.50 2.25 10.37
N PHE A 107 -4.69 0.94 10.20
CA PHE A 107 -3.77 -0.01 9.58
C PHE A 107 -4.64 -0.85 8.64
N GLU A 108 -5.17 -0.19 7.62
CA GLU A 108 -6.17 -0.71 6.72
C GLU A 108 -5.52 -1.63 5.67
N ARG A 109 -6.03 -2.86 5.57
CA ARG A 109 -5.33 -4.05 5.07
C ARG A 109 -4.94 -4.06 3.57
N THR A 110 -4.94 -2.92 2.88
CA THR A 110 -4.32 -2.82 1.57
C THR A 110 -2.79 -2.83 1.73
N ALA A 111 -2.12 -3.81 1.14
CA ALA A 111 -0.67 -4.00 1.25
C ALA A 111 0.18 -2.88 0.56
N ARG A 112 -0.45 -1.77 0.19
CA ARG A 112 0.17 -0.57 -0.40
C ARG A 112 0.18 0.64 0.55
N ASN A 113 -0.60 0.61 1.65
CA ASN A 113 -0.75 1.74 2.57
C ASN A 113 -0.12 1.50 3.96
N SER A 114 0.09 0.24 4.35
CA SER A 114 0.45 -0.17 5.71
C SER A 114 1.74 0.47 6.27
N GLU A 115 2.73 0.80 5.44
CA GLU A 115 3.97 1.46 5.86
C GLU A 115 3.78 2.95 6.23
N PHE A 116 2.82 3.63 5.60
CA PHE A 116 2.46 5.01 5.90
C PHE A 116 1.65 5.08 7.20
N GLU A 117 0.71 4.15 7.34
CA GLU A 117 -0.15 3.95 8.51
C GLU A 117 0.63 3.59 9.79
N ALA A 118 1.49 2.58 9.72
CA ALA A 118 2.40 2.25 10.82
C ALA A 118 3.37 3.38 11.15
N GLY A 119 3.76 4.19 10.16
CA GLY A 119 4.51 5.43 10.36
C GLY A 119 3.77 6.44 11.23
N GLN A 120 2.51 6.74 10.91
CA GLN A 120 1.68 7.62 11.73
C GLN A 120 1.47 7.06 13.15
N LEU A 121 1.32 5.74 13.30
CA LEU A 121 1.18 5.11 14.62
C LEU A 121 2.46 5.24 15.44
N PHE A 122 3.63 5.04 14.80
CA PHE A 122 4.96 5.21 15.41
C PHE A 122 5.20 6.66 15.86
N GLU A 123 4.98 7.63 14.97
CA GLU A 123 5.09 9.08 15.23
C GLU A 123 4.12 9.58 16.32
N ARG A 124 3.11 8.78 16.69
CA ARG A 124 2.17 9.07 17.78
C ARG A 124 2.69 8.69 19.17
N TYR A 125 3.68 7.79 19.24
CA TYR A 125 4.29 7.34 20.50
C TYR A 125 5.74 7.83 20.68
N ASP A 126 6.48 8.09 19.58
CA ASP A 126 7.78 8.80 19.59
C ASP A 126 7.56 10.28 19.93
N SER A 127 7.38 10.53 21.23
CA SER A 127 7.06 11.83 21.80
C SER A 127 8.25 12.78 21.71
N ASN A 128 9.45 12.20 21.69
CA ASN A 128 10.72 12.91 21.53
C ASN A 128 11.04 13.26 20.06
N ARG A 129 10.32 12.67 19.09
CA ARG A 129 10.60 12.73 17.64
C ARG A 129 12.04 12.34 17.28
N SER A 130 12.51 11.30 17.95
CA SER A 130 13.85 10.74 17.85
C SER A 130 14.05 9.88 16.58
N GLY A 131 12.97 9.35 15.99
CA GLY A 131 13.02 8.31 14.96
C GLY A 131 13.12 6.89 15.53
N SER A 132 13.12 6.76 16.86
CA SER A 132 13.09 5.51 17.62
C SER A 132 11.98 5.57 18.69
N LEU A 133 11.65 4.42 19.29
CA LEU A 133 10.78 4.33 20.46
C LEU A 133 11.61 3.87 21.66
N ASP A 134 11.72 4.73 22.67
CA ASP A 134 12.31 4.36 23.96
C ASP A 134 11.45 3.29 24.66
N LEU A 135 12.05 2.53 25.58
CA LEU A 135 11.34 1.53 26.38
C LEU A 135 10.09 2.09 27.10
N LYS A 136 10.09 3.38 27.48
CA LYS A 136 8.93 4.05 28.11
C LYS A 136 7.80 4.38 27.12
N GLU A 137 8.15 4.80 25.91
CA GLU A 137 7.21 5.10 24.83
C GLU A 137 6.58 3.79 24.33
N PHE A 138 7.41 2.75 24.16
CA PHE A 138 6.93 1.41 23.81
C PHE A 138 6.03 0.78 24.90
N HIS A 139 6.30 1.03 26.20
CA HIS A 139 5.36 0.60 27.26
C HIS A 139 4.02 1.32 27.18
N SER A 140 3.99 2.60 26.75
CA SER A 140 2.76 3.34 26.55
C SER A 140 1.95 2.75 25.38
N PHE A 141 2.62 2.48 24.26
CA PHE A 141 2.06 1.71 23.13
C PHE A 141 1.52 0.34 23.60
N PHE A 142 2.34 -0.47 24.29
CA PHE A 142 1.94 -1.82 24.70
C PHE A 142 0.77 -1.82 25.67
N ARG A 143 0.71 -0.87 26.61
CA ARG A 143 -0.41 -0.71 27.56
C ARG A 143 -1.72 -0.48 26.81
N ASP A 144 -1.71 0.41 25.83
CA ASP A 144 -2.92 0.79 25.09
C ASP A 144 -3.43 -0.38 24.22
N PHE A 145 -2.52 -1.17 23.62
CA PHE A 145 -2.84 -2.35 22.81
C PHE A 145 -2.82 -3.68 23.58
N LYS A 146 -2.68 -3.68 24.91
CA LYS A 146 -2.41 -4.87 25.75
C LYS A 146 -3.40 -6.01 25.51
N LYS A 147 -4.69 -5.67 25.35
CA LYS A 147 -5.78 -6.63 25.07
C LYS A 147 -5.58 -7.45 23.78
N GLN A 148 -4.85 -6.90 22.81
CA GLN A 148 -4.56 -7.51 21.51
C GLN A 148 -3.18 -8.17 21.52
N LEU A 149 -2.16 -7.50 22.07
CA LEU A 149 -0.78 -7.97 22.06
C LEU A 149 -0.50 -9.10 23.08
N VAL A 150 -1.22 -9.20 24.20
CA VAL A 150 -1.00 -10.29 25.18
C VAL A 150 -1.19 -11.67 24.57
N ARG A 151 -2.16 -11.84 23.66
CA ARG A 151 -2.35 -13.11 22.93
C ARG A 151 -1.14 -13.42 22.05
N PHE A 152 -0.68 -12.45 21.27
CA PHE A 152 0.49 -12.57 20.40
C PHE A 152 1.76 -12.86 21.21
N VAL A 153 1.98 -12.20 22.35
CA VAL A 153 3.12 -12.47 23.22
C VAL A 153 3.06 -13.90 23.80
N GLY A 154 1.88 -14.40 24.20
CA GLY A 154 1.72 -15.80 24.61
C GLY A 154 2.01 -16.80 23.49
N GLU A 155 1.55 -16.52 22.27
CA GLU A 155 1.87 -17.31 21.06
C GLU A 155 3.39 -17.29 20.75
N LEU A 156 4.07 -16.15 20.95
CA LEU A 156 5.52 -16.01 20.80
C LEU A 156 6.33 -16.69 21.93
N GLN A 157 5.76 -16.81 23.14
CA GLN A 157 6.33 -17.51 24.31
C GLN A 157 6.15 -19.04 24.23
N SER A 158 5.22 -19.55 23.40
CA SER A 158 4.99 -21.00 23.22
C SER A 158 5.40 -21.55 21.84
N PRO A 159 6.72 -21.65 21.51
CA PRO A 159 7.21 -22.31 20.29
C PRO A 159 6.79 -23.78 20.08
N ARG A 160 6.12 -24.40 21.06
CA ARG A 160 5.68 -25.81 20.98
C ARG A 160 4.36 -26.00 20.23
N GLU A 161 3.50 -24.99 20.15
CA GLU A 161 2.15 -25.15 19.57
C GLU A 161 2.10 -24.83 18.07
N PHE A 162 2.98 -23.95 17.56
CA PHE A 162 3.13 -23.71 16.12
C PHE A 162 3.57 -24.95 15.31
N LYS A 163 4.00 -26.04 15.97
CA LYS A 163 4.25 -27.35 15.34
C LYS A 163 3.10 -28.36 15.49
N ARG A 164 1.95 -27.97 16.07
CA ARG A 164 0.80 -28.87 16.30
C ARG A 164 -0.49 -28.49 15.57
N PHE A 165 -0.61 -27.29 15.01
CA PHE A 165 -1.75 -26.92 14.14
C PHE A 165 -1.69 -27.52 12.73
N SER A 166 -1.43 -28.82 12.65
CA SER A 166 -2.08 -29.66 11.63
C SER A 166 -3.54 -29.88 12.06
N PRO A 167 -4.53 -29.85 11.16
CA PRO A 167 -5.95 -29.90 11.53
C PRO A 167 -6.40 -31.29 11.98
N SER A 168 -6.02 -31.69 13.20
CA SER A 168 -6.53 -32.90 13.86
C SER A 168 -7.96 -32.66 14.36
N PHE A 169 -8.94 -33.23 13.66
CA PHE A 169 -10.35 -33.10 13.99
C PHE A 169 -10.76 -34.05 15.13
N ALA A 170 -11.56 -33.52 16.06
CA ALA A 170 -12.24 -34.22 17.17
C ALA A 170 -11.37 -34.95 18.21
N GLU A 171 -11.47 -34.50 19.47
CA GLU A 171 -11.21 -35.33 20.65
C GLU A 171 -12.53 -35.95 21.13
N ALA A 172 -12.52 -37.25 21.44
CA ALA A 172 -13.61 -37.96 22.10
C ALA A 172 -13.02 -38.88 23.17
N PRO A 173 -13.66 -39.01 24.36
CA PRO A 173 -12.99 -39.56 25.53
C PRO A 173 -13.06 -41.09 25.64
N ALA A 174 -12.27 -41.59 26.61
CA ALA A 174 -12.46 -42.81 27.41
C ALA A 174 -11.73 -44.12 27.01
N TRP A 175 -10.69 -44.41 27.81
CA TRP A 175 -10.38 -45.72 28.41
C TRP A 175 -10.48 -47.00 27.55
N SER A 176 -9.41 -47.36 26.83
CA SER A 176 -8.94 -48.77 26.75
C SER A 176 -7.55 -48.88 26.11
N ASN A 177 -6.76 -49.84 26.58
CA ASN A 177 -5.64 -50.39 25.80
C ASN A 177 -6.20 -51.29 24.69
N GLU A 178 -5.56 -51.36 23.52
CA GLU A 178 -4.73 -52.54 23.16
C GLU A 178 -4.04 -52.35 21.79
N SER A 179 -2.78 -52.82 21.70
CA SER A 179 -1.94 -53.07 20.52
C SER A 179 -2.18 -52.35 19.16
N GLN A 180 -1.20 -51.52 18.81
CA GLN A 180 -0.64 -51.35 17.45
C GLN A 180 -1.61 -51.02 16.28
N ARG A 181 -2.01 -49.75 16.16
CA ARG A 181 -2.27 -49.14 14.84
C ARG A 181 -1.42 -47.89 14.65
N ARG A 182 -0.48 -47.94 13.70
CA ARG A 182 0.26 -46.74 13.24
C ARG A 182 -0.72 -45.84 12.46
N PRO A 183 -0.80 -44.53 12.72
CA PRO A 183 -1.62 -43.64 11.92
C PRO A 183 -0.99 -43.44 10.52
N PRO A 184 -1.79 -43.38 9.43
CA PRO A 184 -1.27 -43.22 8.07
C PRO A 184 -0.90 -41.76 7.77
N THR A 185 0.09 -41.21 8.47
CA THR A 185 0.45 -39.77 8.44
C THR A 185 1.35 -39.35 7.27
N HIS A 186 1.32 -40.08 6.16
CA HIS A 186 1.98 -39.69 4.92
C HIS A 186 0.97 -39.74 3.78
N THR A 187 0.32 -38.60 3.50
CA THR A 187 -0.35 -38.39 2.21
C THR A 187 0.71 -38.53 1.12
N SER A 188 0.67 -39.63 0.38
CA SER A 188 1.63 -39.92 -0.69
C SER A 188 1.76 -38.70 -1.63
N THR A 189 2.98 -38.35 -2.03
CA THR A 189 3.24 -37.27 -3.00
C THR A 189 2.33 -37.41 -4.23
N ARG A 190 2.08 -38.65 -4.64
CA ARG A 190 1.16 -39.02 -5.70
C ARG A 190 -0.27 -38.52 -5.49
N HIS A 191 -0.84 -38.68 -4.29
CA HIS A 191 -2.20 -38.21 -3.99
C HIS A 191 -2.28 -36.68 -3.87
N LEU A 192 -1.21 -36.04 -3.39
CA LEU A 192 -1.13 -34.58 -3.40
C LEU A 192 -1.06 -34.05 -4.85
N TYR A 193 -0.22 -34.67 -5.69
CA TYR A 193 -0.14 -34.39 -7.11
C TYR A 193 -1.49 -34.59 -7.81
N GLU A 194 -2.14 -35.76 -7.64
CA GLU A 194 -3.45 -36.08 -8.21
C GLU A 194 -4.52 -35.07 -7.79
N ALA A 195 -4.64 -34.74 -6.50
CA ALA A 195 -5.62 -33.77 -6.01
C ALA A 195 -5.38 -32.33 -6.49
N ARG A 196 -4.10 -31.93 -6.71
CA ARG A 196 -3.74 -30.61 -7.24
C ARG A 196 -3.94 -30.52 -8.76
N LEU A 197 -3.67 -31.59 -9.49
CA LEU A 197 -3.97 -31.69 -10.91
C LEU A 197 -5.48 -31.64 -11.16
N ASP A 198 -6.28 -32.35 -10.35
CA ASP A 198 -7.74 -32.29 -10.34
C ASP A 198 -8.25 -30.86 -10.10
N GLN A 199 -7.66 -30.13 -9.14
CA GLN A 199 -8.03 -28.74 -8.85
C GLN A 199 -7.81 -27.84 -10.07
N LEU A 200 -6.64 -27.92 -10.71
CA LEU A 200 -6.33 -27.11 -11.89
C LEU A 200 -7.17 -27.52 -13.12
N ASN A 201 -7.41 -28.82 -13.34
CA ASN A 201 -8.23 -29.27 -14.46
C ASN A 201 -9.69 -28.78 -14.31
N ARG A 202 -10.25 -28.82 -13.09
CA ARG A 202 -11.59 -28.25 -12.81
C ARG A 202 -11.65 -26.75 -13.06
N LEU A 203 -10.61 -25.98 -12.71
CA LEU A 203 -10.54 -24.54 -13.04
C LEU A 203 -10.42 -24.29 -14.56
N CYS A 204 -9.64 -25.12 -15.26
CA CYS A 204 -9.51 -25.08 -16.72
C CYS A 204 -10.86 -25.29 -17.40
N ASP A 205 -11.57 -26.37 -17.05
CA ASP A 205 -12.81 -26.74 -17.72
C ASP A 205 -14.02 -25.88 -17.30
N THR A 206 -14.09 -25.39 -16.05
CA THR A 206 -15.26 -24.61 -15.57
C THR A 206 -15.15 -23.09 -15.76
N VAL A 207 -13.94 -22.51 -15.84
CA VAL A 207 -13.79 -21.04 -15.97
C VAL A 207 -12.88 -20.63 -17.12
N LEU A 208 -11.68 -21.19 -17.24
CA LEU A 208 -10.72 -20.70 -18.24
C LEU A 208 -11.14 -21.00 -19.68
N LEU A 209 -11.64 -22.20 -19.97
CA LEU A 209 -12.11 -22.54 -21.32
C LEU A 209 -13.34 -21.73 -21.77
N PRO A 210 -14.41 -21.57 -20.96
CA PRO A 210 -15.51 -20.64 -21.28
C PRO A 210 -15.05 -19.19 -21.46
N HIS A 211 -14.09 -18.72 -20.66
CA HIS A 211 -13.54 -17.37 -20.82
C HIS A 211 -12.74 -17.22 -22.12
N ARG A 212 -11.91 -18.21 -22.48
CA ARG A 212 -11.16 -18.24 -23.75
C ARG A 212 -12.09 -18.14 -24.96
N THR A 213 -13.22 -18.85 -24.96
CA THR A 213 -14.21 -18.72 -26.05
C THR A 213 -14.79 -17.30 -26.09
N ALA A 214 -15.14 -16.70 -24.95
CA ALA A 214 -15.64 -15.33 -24.89
C ALA A 214 -14.59 -14.28 -25.32
N LEU A 215 -13.30 -14.49 -25.04
CA LEU A 215 -12.21 -13.62 -25.51
C LEU A 215 -12.06 -13.67 -27.04
N LEU A 216 -12.12 -14.86 -27.63
CA LEU A 216 -12.05 -15.04 -29.09
C LEU A 216 -13.30 -14.48 -29.79
N GLU A 217 -14.48 -14.66 -29.21
CA GLU A 217 -15.72 -14.04 -29.70
C GLU A 217 -15.67 -12.51 -29.59
N LYS A 218 -15.13 -11.94 -28.49
CA LYS A 218 -14.90 -10.49 -28.37
C LYS A 218 -13.91 -9.99 -29.44
N ALA A 219 -12.78 -10.68 -29.63
CA ALA A 219 -11.78 -10.32 -30.63
C ALA A 219 -12.34 -10.38 -32.05
N GLU A 220 -13.11 -11.43 -32.39
CA GLU A 220 -13.78 -11.51 -33.68
C GLU A 220 -14.87 -10.45 -33.84
N ALA A 221 -15.67 -10.15 -32.80
CA ALA A 221 -16.65 -9.07 -32.84
C ALA A 221 -16.00 -7.70 -33.08
N MET A 222 -14.87 -7.41 -32.44
CA MET A 222 -14.10 -6.17 -32.69
C MET A 222 -13.58 -6.09 -34.14
N ARG A 223 -13.18 -7.22 -34.75
CA ARG A 223 -12.77 -7.27 -36.17
C ARG A 223 -13.95 -7.20 -37.15
N ARG A 224 -15.11 -7.76 -36.79
CA ARG A 224 -16.32 -7.78 -37.63
C ARG A 224 -17.11 -6.47 -37.59
N MET A 225 -16.99 -5.67 -36.52
CA MET A 225 -17.60 -4.34 -36.43
C MET A 225 -16.98 -3.40 -37.47
N PRO A 226 -17.70 -3.00 -38.53
CA PRO A 226 -17.16 -2.06 -39.50
C PRO A 226 -16.98 -0.70 -38.82
N SER A 227 -15.74 -0.22 -38.71
CA SER A 227 -15.44 1.06 -38.03
C SER A 227 -16.35 2.16 -38.58
N PRO A 228 -17.28 2.72 -37.76
CA PRO A 228 -18.27 3.68 -38.26
C PRO A 228 -17.64 4.96 -38.81
N TRP A 229 -16.38 5.23 -38.44
CA TRP A 229 -15.62 6.42 -38.81
C TRP A 229 -14.77 6.21 -40.08
N SER A 230 -14.65 4.96 -40.57
CA SER A 230 -14.00 4.62 -41.84
C SER A 230 -14.66 5.22 -43.08
N SER A 231 -15.83 5.88 -42.95
CA SER A 231 -16.67 6.35 -44.06
C SER A 231 -16.96 7.86 -44.05
N LYS A 232 -16.01 8.71 -43.62
CA LYS A 232 -15.68 10.02 -44.28
C LYS A 232 -14.56 10.80 -43.56
N ALA A 233 -13.54 11.17 -44.35
CA ALA A 233 -12.68 12.35 -44.18
C ALA A 233 -11.99 12.61 -42.82
N PHE A 234 -10.77 12.08 -42.68
CA PHE A 234 -9.61 12.69 -42.00
C PHE A 234 -9.87 13.42 -40.65
N SER A 235 -9.92 12.65 -39.56
CA SER A 235 -9.45 13.10 -38.25
C SER A 235 -8.06 12.52 -37.98
N PRO A 236 -6.96 13.31 -38.02
CA PRO A 236 -5.60 12.80 -37.79
C PRO A 236 -5.28 12.43 -36.32
N PHE A 237 -6.28 12.32 -35.44
CA PHE A 237 -6.10 12.29 -33.99
C PHE A 237 -6.97 11.23 -33.27
N GLU A 238 -7.45 10.23 -33.99
CA GLU A 238 -8.19 9.10 -33.41
C GLU A 238 -7.23 8.14 -32.68
N SER A 239 -7.60 7.73 -31.46
CA SER A 239 -6.65 7.18 -30.49
C SER A 239 -6.39 5.67 -30.66
N PRO A 240 -5.16 5.18 -30.38
CA PRO A 240 -4.78 3.77 -30.47
C PRO A 240 -5.32 2.91 -29.31
N ARG A 241 -6.57 3.13 -28.88
CA ARG A 241 -7.20 2.41 -27.76
C ARG A 241 -7.70 1.03 -28.17
N THR A 242 -8.32 0.89 -29.34
CA THR A 242 -8.87 -0.38 -29.85
C THR A 242 -7.80 -1.45 -30.00
N SER A 243 -6.61 -1.07 -30.49
CA SER A 243 -5.45 -1.97 -30.60
C SER A 243 -4.93 -2.48 -29.25
N PHE A 244 -5.18 -1.78 -28.13
CA PHE A 244 -4.75 -2.25 -26.81
C PHE A 244 -5.66 -3.37 -26.30
N GLU A 245 -6.99 -3.20 -26.39
CA GLU A 245 -7.94 -4.24 -25.94
C GLU A 245 -7.86 -5.53 -26.77
N GLU A 246 -7.54 -5.46 -28.06
CA GLU A 246 -7.32 -6.65 -28.89
C GLU A 246 -6.03 -7.38 -28.49
N VAL A 247 -4.94 -6.65 -28.24
CA VAL A 247 -3.66 -7.23 -27.80
C VAL A 247 -3.76 -7.84 -26.40
N GLU A 248 -4.47 -7.21 -25.47
CA GLU A 248 -4.72 -7.79 -24.14
C GLU A 248 -5.60 -9.06 -24.23
N ALA A 249 -6.70 -9.02 -24.99
CA ALA A 249 -7.57 -10.18 -25.15
C ALA A 249 -6.86 -11.39 -25.81
N GLN A 250 -5.96 -11.13 -26.77
CA GLN A 250 -5.12 -12.18 -27.36
C GLN A 250 -4.09 -12.70 -26.35
N GLY A 251 -3.43 -11.81 -25.60
CA GLY A 251 -2.43 -12.19 -24.59
C GLY A 251 -3.00 -13.05 -23.46
N ASP A 252 -4.22 -12.75 -23.01
CA ASP A 252 -4.94 -13.57 -22.02
C ASP A 252 -5.39 -14.91 -22.61
N ALA A 253 -5.87 -14.95 -23.86
CA ALA A 253 -6.18 -16.21 -24.54
C ALA A 253 -4.95 -17.12 -24.70
N ASP A 254 -3.81 -16.55 -25.09
CA ASP A 254 -2.53 -17.26 -25.20
C ASP A 254 -2.01 -17.72 -23.83
N ALA A 255 -2.32 -17.00 -22.74
CA ALA A 255 -2.02 -17.41 -21.37
C ALA A 255 -2.88 -18.61 -20.94
N ILE A 256 -4.19 -18.57 -21.23
CA ILE A 256 -5.10 -19.71 -20.98
C ILE A 256 -4.62 -20.95 -21.74
N ASP A 257 -4.28 -20.84 -23.03
CA ASP A 257 -3.83 -21.99 -23.83
C ASP A 257 -2.55 -22.63 -23.29
N ARG A 258 -1.61 -21.83 -22.75
CA ARG A 258 -0.41 -22.36 -22.08
C ARG A 258 -0.74 -23.11 -20.79
N ILE A 259 -1.63 -22.58 -19.96
CA ILE A 259 -2.09 -23.25 -18.72
C ILE A 259 -2.84 -24.55 -19.05
N VAL A 260 -3.84 -24.49 -19.93
CA VAL A 260 -4.67 -25.64 -20.31
C VAL A 260 -3.84 -26.73 -20.99
N SER A 261 -2.89 -26.37 -21.86
CA SER A 261 -2.00 -27.34 -22.52
C SER A 261 -1.08 -28.05 -21.52
N SER A 262 -0.52 -27.31 -20.56
CA SER A 262 0.31 -27.88 -19.49
C SER A 262 -0.48 -28.86 -18.61
N VAL A 263 -1.65 -28.43 -18.13
CA VAL A 263 -2.55 -29.28 -17.31
C VAL A 263 -2.99 -30.52 -18.08
N LYS A 264 -3.45 -30.39 -19.33
CA LYS A 264 -3.89 -31.53 -20.14
C LYS A 264 -2.74 -32.47 -20.49
N ALA A 265 -1.52 -31.98 -20.76
CA ALA A 265 -0.35 -32.84 -20.95
C ALA A 265 -0.05 -33.70 -19.72
N MET A 266 -0.21 -33.16 -18.51
CA MET A 266 -0.03 -33.88 -17.25
C MET A 266 -1.17 -34.88 -16.96
N VAL A 267 -2.42 -34.52 -17.30
CA VAL A 267 -3.57 -35.45 -17.23
C VAL A 267 -3.40 -36.63 -18.20
N TYR A 268 -3.03 -36.39 -19.47
CA TYR A 268 -2.84 -37.46 -20.47
C TYR A 268 -1.70 -38.42 -20.14
N ARG A 269 -0.69 -38.01 -19.36
CA ARG A 269 0.37 -38.89 -18.87
C ARG A 269 -0.11 -39.84 -17.76
N GLY A 270 -1.14 -39.47 -17.00
CA GLY A 270 -1.79 -40.31 -16.00
C GLY A 270 -0.82 -41.00 -15.03
N HIS A 271 -0.74 -42.33 -15.09
CA HIS A 271 0.13 -43.11 -14.21
C HIS A 271 1.62 -43.09 -14.59
N HIS A 272 2.00 -42.60 -15.78
CA HIS A 272 3.37 -42.61 -16.30
C HIS A 272 4.24 -41.42 -15.85
N VAL A 273 3.67 -40.46 -15.10
CA VAL A 273 4.42 -39.30 -14.58
C VAL A 273 5.45 -39.77 -13.55
N SER A 274 6.72 -39.41 -13.76
CA SER A 274 7.81 -39.80 -12.87
C SER A 274 7.76 -39.05 -11.53
N SER A 275 8.42 -39.58 -10.51
CA SER A 275 8.44 -38.93 -9.19
C SER A 275 9.10 -37.54 -9.22
N ALA A 276 10.06 -37.31 -10.13
CA ALA A 276 10.69 -36.00 -10.32
C ALA A 276 9.70 -34.99 -10.92
N GLU A 277 8.95 -35.39 -11.96
CA GLU A 277 7.93 -34.53 -12.58
C GLU A 277 6.76 -34.23 -11.65
N MET A 278 6.36 -35.19 -10.78
CA MET A 278 5.35 -34.92 -9.74
C MET A 278 5.84 -33.87 -8.74
N HIS A 279 7.12 -33.87 -8.34
CA HIS A 279 7.69 -32.85 -7.47
C HIS A 279 7.80 -31.50 -8.18
N GLN A 280 8.34 -31.46 -9.41
CA GLN A 280 8.42 -30.23 -10.20
C GLN A 280 7.04 -29.57 -10.39
N PHE A 281 6.00 -30.36 -10.70
CA PHE A 281 4.63 -29.85 -10.80
C PHE A 281 4.15 -29.26 -9.48
N LEU A 282 4.45 -29.86 -8.33
CA LEU A 282 4.05 -29.34 -7.03
C LEU A 282 4.79 -28.04 -6.65
N ASP A 283 6.04 -27.86 -7.10
CA ASP A 283 6.80 -26.62 -6.92
C ASP A 283 6.36 -25.49 -7.89
N GLU A 284 5.89 -25.86 -9.09
CA GLU A 284 5.32 -24.92 -10.07
C GLU A 284 3.84 -24.60 -9.81
N PHE A 285 3.09 -25.49 -9.16
CA PHE A 285 1.65 -25.40 -8.92
C PHE A 285 1.19 -24.03 -8.38
N PRO A 286 1.83 -23.41 -7.37
CA PRO A 286 1.39 -22.11 -6.86
C PRO A 286 1.46 -20.99 -7.90
N LYS A 287 2.42 -21.07 -8.84
CA LYS A 287 2.57 -20.09 -9.92
C LYS A 287 1.48 -20.29 -10.99
N ILE A 288 1.22 -21.55 -11.36
CA ILE A 288 0.17 -21.89 -12.33
C ILE A 288 -1.22 -21.54 -11.77
N LEU A 289 -1.46 -21.83 -10.49
CA LEU A 289 -2.70 -21.47 -9.81
C LEU A 289 -2.87 -19.94 -9.72
N SER A 290 -1.85 -19.21 -9.29
CA SER A 290 -1.90 -17.73 -9.22
C SER A 290 -2.17 -17.08 -10.59
N ALA A 291 -1.54 -17.58 -11.66
CA ALA A 291 -1.81 -17.11 -13.03
C ALA A 291 -3.25 -17.43 -13.50
N ALA A 292 -3.78 -18.61 -13.14
CA ALA A 292 -5.17 -18.94 -13.40
C ALA A 292 -6.13 -18.04 -12.59
N GLU A 293 -5.86 -17.81 -11.30
CA GLU A 293 -6.66 -16.97 -10.41
C GLU A 293 -6.64 -15.49 -10.83
N GLU A 294 -5.52 -14.96 -11.34
CA GLU A 294 -5.46 -13.62 -11.93
C GLU A 294 -6.39 -13.50 -13.15
N ILE A 295 -6.37 -14.48 -14.05
CA ILE A 295 -7.29 -14.52 -15.21
C ILE A 295 -8.74 -14.64 -14.72
N VAL A 296 -9.04 -15.52 -13.76
CA VAL A 296 -10.38 -15.65 -13.15
C VAL A 296 -10.86 -14.31 -12.57
N HIS A 297 -9.98 -13.55 -11.90
CA HIS A 297 -10.30 -12.22 -11.41
C HIS A 297 -10.50 -11.18 -12.51
N LYS A 298 -9.82 -11.28 -13.68
CA LYS A 298 -10.18 -10.49 -14.87
C LYS A 298 -11.61 -10.80 -15.35
N VAL A 299 -12.02 -12.08 -15.38
CA VAL A 299 -13.41 -12.46 -15.77
C VAL A 299 -14.44 -11.95 -14.77
N GLN A 300 -14.15 -12.09 -13.47
CA GLN A 300 -15.07 -11.70 -12.39
C GLN A 300 -15.18 -10.18 -12.23
N ARG A 301 -14.20 -9.40 -12.71
CA ARG A 301 -14.34 -7.96 -13.02
C ARG A 301 -15.18 -7.76 -14.29
N LYS A 302 -16.42 -8.23 -14.18
CA LYS A 302 -17.47 -8.09 -15.18
C LYS A 302 -17.61 -6.60 -15.55
N PRO A 303 -17.72 -6.23 -16.84
CA PRO A 303 -17.86 -4.82 -17.26
C PRO A 303 -19.21 -4.18 -16.91
N GLU A 304 -19.94 -4.73 -15.92
CA GLU A 304 -21.01 -4.05 -15.18
C GLU A 304 -20.45 -3.08 -14.13
N ASP A 305 -19.15 -3.16 -13.81
CA ASP A 305 -18.35 -1.96 -13.45
C ASP A 305 -18.15 -1.04 -14.68
N ALA A 306 -19.23 -0.79 -15.42
CA ALA A 306 -19.38 0.40 -16.24
C ALA A 306 -19.07 1.59 -15.34
N PRO A 307 -18.23 2.56 -15.80
CA PRO A 307 -17.41 3.41 -14.94
C PRO A 307 -18.22 3.90 -13.75
N SER A 308 -17.94 3.29 -12.58
CA SER A 308 -18.81 3.30 -11.39
C SER A 308 -19.41 4.68 -11.20
N ASP A 309 -20.69 4.77 -10.81
CA ASP A 309 -21.38 6.07 -10.73
C ASP A 309 -20.62 7.07 -9.85
N GLU A 310 -19.80 6.59 -8.91
CA GLU A 310 -18.75 7.33 -8.21
C GLU A 310 -17.65 7.93 -9.11
N THR A 311 -17.00 7.15 -9.97
CA THR A 311 -16.04 7.66 -10.98
C THR A 311 -16.69 8.63 -11.96
N ALA A 312 -17.96 8.41 -12.34
CA ALA A 312 -18.72 9.33 -13.18
C ALA A 312 -19.05 10.64 -12.44
N ARG A 313 -19.32 10.59 -11.13
CA ARG A 313 -19.43 11.77 -10.25
C ARG A 313 -18.08 12.49 -10.10
N VAL A 314 -16.97 11.76 -9.90
CA VAL A 314 -15.62 12.33 -9.81
C VAL A 314 -15.21 13.05 -11.11
N LEU A 315 -15.54 12.50 -12.27
CA LEU A 315 -15.36 13.18 -13.56
C LEU A 315 -16.20 14.47 -13.64
N LYS A 316 -17.48 14.42 -13.29
CA LYS A 316 -18.35 15.62 -13.25
C LYS A 316 -17.81 16.70 -12.29
N VAL A 317 -17.35 16.32 -11.10
CA VAL A 317 -16.74 17.24 -10.12
C VAL A 317 -15.45 17.85 -10.67
N LYS A 318 -14.57 17.04 -11.27
CA LYS A 318 -13.33 17.51 -11.91
C LYS A 318 -13.62 18.51 -13.04
N ASP A 319 -14.57 18.20 -13.92
CA ASP A 319 -14.96 19.10 -15.01
C ASP A 319 -15.58 20.39 -14.48
N GLN A 320 -16.42 20.31 -13.44
CA GLN A 320 -16.98 21.48 -12.76
C GLN A 320 -15.89 22.37 -12.13
N MET A 321 -14.86 21.77 -11.50
CA MET A 321 -13.70 22.51 -10.99
C MET A 321 -12.89 23.16 -12.11
N ILE A 322 -12.66 22.47 -13.24
CA ILE A 322 -11.98 23.03 -14.42
C ILE A 322 -12.76 24.23 -14.97
N TRP A 323 -14.09 24.12 -15.11
CA TRP A 323 -14.96 25.23 -15.52
C TRP A 323 -14.95 26.40 -14.53
N GLY A 324 -14.85 26.14 -13.23
CA GLY A 324 -14.66 27.16 -12.19
C GLY A 324 -13.35 27.94 -12.38
N LEU A 325 -12.23 27.23 -12.42
CA LEU A 325 -10.89 27.80 -12.60
C LEU A 325 -10.75 28.56 -13.94
N LEU A 326 -11.38 28.09 -15.01
CA LEU A 326 -11.40 28.79 -16.30
C LEU A 326 -12.23 30.09 -16.25
N ARG A 327 -13.30 30.13 -15.45
CA ARG A 327 -14.10 31.35 -15.22
C ARG A 327 -13.32 32.36 -14.39
N GLU A 328 -12.77 31.95 -13.26
CA GLU A 328 -11.94 32.78 -12.37
C GLU A 328 -10.74 33.37 -13.13
N ARG A 329 -10.03 32.56 -13.92
CA ARG A 329 -8.92 33.02 -14.77
C ARG A 329 -9.35 34.00 -15.88
N LYS A 330 -10.61 33.98 -16.31
CA LYS A 330 -11.16 35.00 -17.22
C LYS A 330 -11.44 36.30 -16.49
N GLU A 331 -12.02 36.22 -15.30
CA GLU A 331 -12.34 37.39 -14.47
C GLU A 331 -11.08 38.13 -14.00
N LEU A 332 -10.06 37.41 -13.51
CA LEU A 332 -8.77 37.98 -13.10
C LEU A 332 -8.05 38.71 -14.25
N ARG A 333 -8.22 38.27 -15.50
CA ARG A 333 -7.74 39.01 -16.69
C ARG A 333 -8.49 40.31 -16.87
N GLN A 334 -9.83 40.30 -16.78
CA GLN A 334 -10.64 41.51 -16.90
C GLN A 334 -10.33 42.53 -15.80
N GLN A 335 -10.11 42.07 -14.56
CA GLN A 335 -9.66 42.93 -13.45
C GLN A 335 -8.29 43.55 -13.72
N ARG A 336 -7.31 42.76 -14.19
CA ARG A 336 -5.99 43.28 -14.60
C ARG A 336 -6.11 44.30 -15.72
N ASP A 337 -6.87 44.00 -16.77
CA ASP A 337 -6.99 44.84 -17.95
C ASP A 337 -7.66 46.19 -17.61
N ALA A 338 -8.57 46.22 -16.63
CA ALA A 338 -9.15 47.43 -16.07
C ALA A 338 -8.14 48.26 -15.24
N LEU A 339 -7.32 47.60 -14.41
CA LEU A 339 -6.25 48.27 -13.66
C LEU A 339 -5.16 48.83 -14.59
N GLU A 340 -4.81 48.13 -15.67
CA GLU A 340 -3.91 48.64 -16.71
C GLU A 340 -4.50 49.87 -17.42
N ALA A 341 -5.82 49.93 -17.64
CA ALA A 341 -6.47 51.09 -18.22
C ALA A 341 -6.42 52.31 -17.28
N GLN A 342 -6.74 52.12 -15.99
CA GLN A 342 -6.63 53.17 -14.97
C GLN A 342 -5.18 53.68 -14.82
N LEU A 343 -4.19 52.79 -14.87
CA LEU A 343 -2.78 53.18 -14.80
C LEU A 343 -2.36 54.03 -16.01
N ARG A 344 -2.87 53.73 -17.21
CA ARG A 344 -2.64 54.56 -18.42
C ARG A 344 -3.30 55.92 -18.28
N GLU A 345 -4.55 56.00 -17.82
CA GLU A 345 -5.26 57.27 -17.59
C GLU A 345 -4.51 58.17 -16.60
N VAL A 346 -4.07 57.64 -15.45
CA VAL A 346 -3.26 58.38 -14.47
C VAL A 346 -1.90 58.80 -15.05
N SER A 347 -1.26 57.94 -15.85
CA SER A 347 0.00 58.28 -16.52
C SER A 347 -0.15 59.37 -17.59
N GLU A 348 -1.27 59.37 -18.33
CA GLU A 348 -1.60 60.41 -19.31
C GLU A 348 -1.93 61.74 -18.64
N LEU A 349 -2.70 61.73 -17.54
CA LEU A 349 -2.96 62.93 -16.73
C LEU A 349 -1.66 63.53 -16.18
N SER A 350 -0.79 62.70 -15.59
CA SER A 350 0.53 63.14 -15.11
C SER A 350 1.40 63.71 -16.25
N ALA A 351 1.40 63.08 -17.42
CA ALA A 351 2.10 63.60 -18.60
C ALA A 351 1.49 64.91 -19.13
N GLN A 352 0.17 65.12 -19.02
CA GLN A 352 -0.47 66.39 -19.34
C GLN A 352 -0.08 67.48 -18.34
N GLU A 353 0.00 67.18 -17.04
CA GLU A 353 0.44 68.14 -16.02
C GLU A 353 1.90 68.54 -16.23
N MET A 354 2.81 67.59 -16.46
CA MET A 354 4.22 67.89 -16.78
C MET A 354 4.35 68.80 -18.02
N ARG A 355 3.45 68.69 -19.01
CA ARG A 355 3.39 69.59 -20.18
C ARG A 355 2.78 70.97 -19.87
N LYS A 356 2.06 71.14 -18.76
CA LYS A 356 1.61 72.46 -18.25
C LYS A 356 2.75 73.15 -17.49
N TRP A 357 3.47 72.42 -16.63
CA TRP A 357 4.61 72.92 -15.85
C TRP A 357 5.84 73.29 -16.70
N ALA A 358 5.93 72.82 -17.93
CA ALA A 358 7.03 73.10 -18.87
C ALA A 358 6.77 74.32 -19.79
N LYS A 359 5.83 75.20 -19.44
CA LYS A 359 5.46 76.42 -20.16
C LYS A 359 5.50 77.64 -19.26
#